data_AF-A0A7K0KRQ1-F1
#
_entry.id   AF-A0A7K0KRQ1-F1
#
_cell.length_a   1.000
_cell.length_b   1.000
_cell.length_c   1.000
_cell.angle_alpha   90.00
_cell.angle_beta   90.00
_cell.angle_gamma   90.00
#
_symmetry.space_group_name_H-M   'P 1'
#
loop_
_entity.id
_entity.type
_entity.pdbx_description
1 polymer ?
#
loop_
_entity_poly.entity_id
_entity_poly.type
_entity_poly.pdbx_seq_one_letter_code
_entity_poly.pdbx_strand_id
1 'polypeptide(L)'
;MAPGDTALTFTVTGCDACTISAIQVGPQDNYLPTPFLVDAKVVNGKAELTVPTKYTSGMYFTMTCDTGLCNSSNAQPVVVLRYPDQAVGAQVSDAIAGAEKTASMCWAGTTDSRAGFSLTTTVFADEDMAGNPSHSIRVWASPQVDVVAGTDSTTYAGGLGAQSYLHC
;
A
#
# COMPACT_ATOMS: atom_id res chain seq x y z
N MET A 1 13.16 -11.88 -16.16
CA MET A 1 13.65 -11.20 -14.95
C MET A 1 15.16 -11.18 -15.02
N ALA A 2 15.78 -10.00 -14.98
CA ALA A 2 17.23 -9.88 -15.05
C ALA A 2 17.85 -10.17 -13.67
N PRO A 3 19.16 -10.46 -13.59
CA PRO A 3 19.87 -10.48 -12.31
C PRO A 3 19.74 -9.13 -11.60
N GLY A 4 19.37 -9.13 -10.33
CA GLY A 4 19.16 -7.91 -9.54
C GLY A 4 17.76 -7.30 -9.65
N ASP A 5 16.81 -8.01 -10.26
CA ASP A 5 15.38 -7.69 -10.20
C ASP A 5 14.65 -8.60 -9.21
N THR A 6 13.57 -8.08 -8.65
CA THR A 6 12.61 -8.79 -7.81
C THR A 6 11.22 -8.73 -8.47
N ALA A 7 10.60 -9.88 -8.68
CA ALA A 7 9.20 -9.97 -9.08
C ALA A 7 8.29 -9.81 -7.86
N LEU A 8 7.45 -8.78 -7.86
CA LEU A 8 6.43 -8.57 -6.85
C LEU A 8 5.09 -9.08 -7.38
N THR A 9 4.42 -9.92 -6.61
CA THR A 9 3.11 -10.46 -6.94
C THR A 9 2.10 -10.01 -5.90
N PHE A 10 0.97 -9.48 -6.36
CA PHE A 10 -0.12 -9.02 -5.50
C PHE A 10 -1.35 -9.86 -5.80
N THR A 11 -1.89 -10.53 -4.78
CA THR A 11 -3.22 -11.13 -4.85
C THR A 11 -4.18 -10.18 -4.14
N VAL A 12 -5.16 -9.64 -4.84
CA VAL A 12 -6.03 -8.57 -4.35
C VAL A 12 -7.45 -9.10 -4.20
N THR A 13 -8.01 -8.95 -3.01
CA THR A 13 -9.41 -9.23 -2.72
C THR A 13 -10.15 -7.93 -2.53
N GLY A 14 -11.32 -7.78 -3.16
CA GLY A 14 -12.16 -6.58 -3.01
C GLY A 14 -11.92 -5.49 -4.06
N CYS A 15 -11.00 -5.69 -5.02
CA CYS A 15 -10.91 -4.85 -6.21
C CYS A 15 -10.31 -5.58 -7.42
N ASP A 16 -11.10 -5.74 -8.49
CA ASP A 16 -10.68 -6.35 -9.76
C ASP A 16 -10.35 -5.36 -10.88
N ALA A 17 -10.62 -4.06 -10.67
CA ALA A 17 -10.35 -2.98 -11.63
C ALA A 17 -9.50 -1.87 -10.99
N CYS A 18 -8.49 -2.30 -10.22
CA CYS A 18 -7.53 -1.41 -9.57
C CYS A 18 -6.16 -1.45 -10.25
N THR A 19 -5.37 -0.41 -10.04
CA THR A 19 -3.94 -0.38 -10.35
C THR A 19 -3.16 -0.33 -9.05
N ILE A 20 -2.15 -1.18 -8.92
CA ILE A 20 -1.16 -1.13 -7.84
C ILE A 20 0.06 -0.38 -8.35
N SER A 21 0.49 0.63 -7.61
CA SER A 21 1.75 1.34 -7.83
C SER A 21 2.76 0.93 -6.78
N ALA A 22 3.98 0.60 -7.20
CA ALA A 22 5.13 0.41 -6.32
C ALA A 22 6.04 1.63 -6.40
N ILE A 23 6.25 2.28 -5.27
CA ILE A 23 6.92 3.58 -5.21
C ILE A 23 8.06 3.53 -4.20
N GLN A 24 9.24 3.97 -4.59
CA GLN A 24 10.37 4.23 -3.69
C GLN A 24 10.85 5.66 -3.92
N VAL A 25 10.86 6.44 -2.84
CA VAL A 25 11.43 7.79 -2.83
C VAL A 25 12.80 7.68 -2.19
N GLY A 26 13.84 8.21 -2.83
CA GLY A 26 15.16 8.29 -2.22
C GLY A 26 15.14 9.04 -0.87
N PRO A 27 16.23 8.95 -0.08
CA PRO A 27 16.35 9.78 1.12
C PRO A 27 16.10 11.24 0.77
N GLN A 28 15.48 11.98 1.70
CA GLN A 28 15.13 13.39 1.50
C GLN A 28 16.42 14.23 1.37
N ASP A 29 16.90 14.41 0.14
CA ASP A 29 17.90 15.41 -0.20
C ASP A 29 17.22 16.72 -0.65
N ASN A 30 17.94 17.84 -0.62
CA ASN A 30 17.42 19.18 -0.91
C ASN A 30 16.94 19.37 -2.38
N TYR A 31 16.90 18.31 -3.16
CA TYR A 31 16.34 18.22 -4.51
C TYR A 31 15.25 17.17 -4.45
N LEU A 32 14.03 17.45 -4.93
CA LEU A 32 12.96 16.44 -4.99
C LEU A 32 13.49 15.22 -5.79
N PRO A 33 13.86 14.09 -5.15
CA PRO A 33 14.41 12.98 -5.90
C PRO A 33 13.30 12.45 -6.81
N THR A 34 13.61 12.19 -8.08
CA THR A 34 12.64 11.55 -8.96
C THR A 34 12.35 10.16 -8.39
N PRO A 35 11.10 9.87 -7.95
CA PRO A 35 10.80 8.60 -7.34
C PRO A 35 10.94 7.48 -8.37
N PHE A 36 11.37 6.32 -7.92
CA PHE A 36 11.16 5.10 -8.68
C PHE A 36 9.68 4.73 -8.56
N LEU A 37 9.02 4.53 -9.71
CA LEU A 37 7.61 4.18 -9.78
C LEU A 37 7.38 3.15 -10.89
N VAL A 38 6.60 2.12 -10.58
CA VAL A 38 6.08 1.19 -11.58
C VAL A 38 4.67 0.73 -11.19
N ASP A 39 3.81 0.59 -12.19
CA ASP A 39 2.39 0.30 -12.01
C ASP A 39 1.99 -1.01 -12.69
N ALA A 40 1.03 -1.72 -12.10
CA ALA A 40 0.40 -2.89 -12.68
C ALA A 40 -1.09 -2.89 -12.41
N LYS A 41 -1.88 -3.16 -13.46
CA LYS A 41 -3.31 -3.40 -13.32
C LYS A 41 -3.57 -4.74 -12.68
N VAL A 42 -4.55 -4.77 -11.78
CA VAL A 42 -5.12 -6.00 -11.25
C VAL A 42 -5.97 -6.64 -12.36
N VAL A 43 -5.69 -7.89 -12.68
CA VAL A 43 -6.44 -8.70 -13.64
C VAL A 43 -6.72 -10.04 -12.98
N ASN A 44 -8.02 -10.40 -12.85
CA ASN A 44 -8.47 -11.61 -12.15
C ASN A 44 -7.90 -11.71 -10.73
N GLY A 45 -8.02 -10.64 -9.94
CA GLY A 45 -7.50 -10.57 -8.58
C GLY A 45 -5.97 -10.59 -8.45
N LYS A 46 -5.20 -10.38 -9.53
CA LYS A 46 -3.72 -10.42 -9.49
C LYS A 46 -3.06 -9.25 -10.21
N ALA A 47 -1.98 -8.72 -9.64
CA ALA A 47 -1.07 -7.79 -10.30
C ALA A 47 0.38 -8.27 -10.15
N GLU A 48 1.20 -8.05 -11.17
CA GLU A 48 2.61 -8.44 -11.18
C GLU A 48 3.48 -7.25 -11.59
N LEU A 49 4.52 -6.99 -10.80
CA LEU A 49 5.51 -5.93 -11.02
C LEU A 49 6.90 -6.55 -11.06
N THR A 50 7.80 -5.98 -11.84
CA THR A 50 9.24 -6.25 -11.74
C THR A 50 9.93 -4.97 -11.32
N VAL A 51 10.64 -5.03 -10.19
CA VAL A 51 11.37 -3.88 -9.63
C VAL A 51 12.85 -4.24 -9.51
N PRO A 52 13.79 -3.32 -9.75
CA PRO A 52 15.17 -3.55 -9.35
C PRO A 52 15.24 -3.76 -7.83
N THR A 53 15.89 -4.84 -7.38
CA THR A 53 15.95 -5.25 -5.97
C THR A 53 16.45 -4.13 -5.04
N LYS A 54 17.34 -3.26 -5.55
CA LYS A 54 17.84 -2.08 -4.83
C LYS A 54 16.77 -1.06 -4.40
N TYR A 55 15.59 -1.09 -5.03
CA TYR A 55 14.48 -0.19 -4.68
C TYR A 55 13.47 -0.82 -3.72
N THR A 56 13.62 -2.09 -3.33
CA THR A 56 12.61 -2.79 -2.50
C THR A 56 12.56 -2.26 -1.07
N SER A 57 13.70 -1.90 -0.48
CA SER A 57 13.78 -1.34 0.87
C SER A 57 13.20 0.07 0.90
N GLY A 58 12.27 0.33 1.81
CA GLY A 58 11.56 1.62 1.88
C GLY A 58 10.58 1.83 0.73
N MET A 59 10.21 0.78 0.01
CA MET A 59 9.14 0.87 -0.97
C MET A 59 7.79 0.88 -0.24
N TYR A 60 6.84 1.66 -0.74
CA TYR A 60 5.44 1.56 -0.35
C TYR A 60 4.58 1.32 -1.58
N PHE A 61 3.33 0.96 -1.35
CA PHE A 61 2.38 0.66 -2.41
C PHE A 61 1.15 1.54 -2.29
N THR A 62 0.63 1.97 -3.42
CA THR A 62 -0.66 2.66 -3.49
C THR A 62 -1.62 1.92 -4.42
N MET A 63 -2.90 2.22 -4.27
CA MET A 63 -3.96 1.64 -5.08
C MET A 63 -4.80 2.75 -5.69
N THR A 64 -5.08 2.68 -6.99
CA THR A 64 -6.10 3.49 -7.65
C THR A 64 -7.19 2.59 -8.20
N CYS A 65 -8.42 3.11 -8.29
CA CYS A 65 -9.58 2.38 -8.80
C CYS A 65 -10.10 3.09 -10.04
N ASP A 66 -10.37 2.35 -11.13
CA ASP A 66 -10.93 2.93 -12.35
C ASP A 66 -12.39 3.38 -12.19
N THR A 67 -13.11 2.90 -11.16
CA THR A 67 -14.55 3.09 -10.95
C THR A 67 -14.93 4.23 -10.00
N GLY A 68 -14.00 5.12 -9.65
CA GLY A 68 -14.26 6.25 -8.74
C GLY A 68 -14.36 5.88 -7.25
N LEU A 69 -14.40 4.58 -6.91
CA LEU A 69 -14.43 4.07 -5.54
C LEU A 69 -13.25 4.53 -4.68
N CYS A 70 -12.08 4.77 -5.30
CA CYS A 70 -10.87 5.22 -4.63
C CYS A 70 -10.72 6.76 -4.55
N ASN A 71 -11.57 7.55 -5.23
CA ASN A 71 -11.34 8.98 -5.45
C ASN A 71 -12.19 9.90 -4.55
N SER A 72 -12.93 9.34 -3.61
CA SER A 72 -13.93 10.04 -2.80
C SER A 72 -13.35 10.91 -1.68
N SER A 73 -12.09 10.70 -1.28
CA SER A 73 -11.45 11.40 -0.15
C SER A 73 -10.31 12.34 -0.54
N ASN A 74 -10.12 12.64 -1.84
CA ASN A 74 -9.01 13.44 -2.38
C ASN A 74 -7.60 12.94 -1.99
N ALA A 75 -7.48 11.72 -1.48
CA ALA A 75 -6.22 11.08 -1.14
C ALA A 75 -6.13 9.72 -1.85
N GLN A 76 -4.95 9.40 -2.37
CA GLN A 76 -4.69 8.09 -2.95
C GLN A 76 -4.57 7.05 -1.84
N PRO A 77 -5.34 5.95 -1.86
CA PRO A 77 -5.19 4.86 -0.89
C PRO A 77 -3.77 4.30 -0.87
N VAL A 78 -3.21 4.16 0.33
CA VAL A 78 -1.89 3.60 0.59
C VAL A 78 -2.07 2.23 1.25
N VAL A 79 -1.33 1.24 0.78
CA VAL A 79 -1.38 -0.13 1.31
C VAL A 79 -0.73 -0.16 2.69
N VAL A 80 -1.52 -0.52 3.69
CA VAL A 80 -0.99 -0.85 5.02
C VAL A 80 -0.28 -2.20 4.97
N LEU A 81 1.00 -2.22 5.34
CA LEU A 81 1.81 -3.44 5.36
C LEU A 81 1.87 -4.08 6.74
N ARG A 82 1.90 -3.25 7.79
CA ARG A 82 1.84 -3.72 9.17
C ARG A 82 1.12 -2.75 10.12
N TYR A 83 0.24 -3.27 10.96
CA TYR A 83 -0.28 -2.59 12.15
C TYR A 83 0.62 -2.94 13.35
N PRO A 84 0.99 -1.99 14.25
CA PRO A 84 2.04 -2.21 15.25
C PRO A 84 1.83 -3.39 16.20
N ASP A 85 0.59 -3.68 16.59
CA ASP A 85 0.25 -4.77 17.50
C ASP A 85 0.13 -6.14 16.79
N GLN A 86 0.37 -6.17 15.47
CA GLN A 86 0.29 -7.38 14.64
C GLN A 86 1.69 -7.89 14.28
N ALA A 87 1.91 -9.18 14.50
CA ALA A 87 3.17 -9.84 14.13
C ALA A 87 3.29 -9.97 12.60
N VAL A 88 4.53 -10.06 12.10
CA VAL A 88 4.79 -10.49 10.73
C VAL A 88 4.18 -11.88 10.52
N GLY A 89 3.44 -12.06 9.42
CA GLY A 89 2.70 -13.30 9.15
C GLY A 89 1.27 -13.33 9.71
N ALA A 90 0.88 -12.38 10.57
CA ALA A 90 -0.46 -12.35 11.16
C ALA A 90 -1.53 -12.10 10.10
N GLN A 91 -2.65 -12.82 10.21
CA GLN A 91 -3.84 -12.55 9.41
C GLN A 91 -4.64 -11.44 10.08
N VAL A 92 -5.00 -10.41 9.32
CA VAL A 92 -5.75 -9.26 9.83
C VAL A 92 -7.10 -9.22 9.14
N SER A 93 -8.16 -9.32 9.94
CA SER A 93 -9.54 -9.17 9.47
C SER A 93 -9.90 -7.70 9.29
N ASP A 94 -10.99 -7.46 8.57
CA ASP A 94 -11.55 -6.12 8.36
C ASP A 94 -11.83 -5.37 9.68
N ALA A 95 -12.41 -6.07 10.66
CA ALA A 95 -12.74 -5.50 11.96
C ALA A 95 -11.49 -5.09 12.76
N ILE A 96 -10.42 -5.89 12.70
CA ILE A 96 -9.14 -5.56 13.34
C ILE A 96 -8.55 -4.34 12.62
N ALA A 97 -8.40 -4.43 11.29
CA ALA A 97 -7.85 -3.34 10.49
C ALA A 97 -8.56 -2.01 10.78
N GLY A 98 -9.89 -1.99 10.82
CA GLY A 98 -10.66 -0.77 11.06
C GLY A 98 -10.58 -0.18 12.47
N ALA A 99 -10.12 -0.96 13.46
CA ALA A 99 -9.94 -0.49 14.83
C ALA A 99 -8.57 0.18 15.06
N GLU A 100 -7.58 -0.16 14.23
CA GLU A 100 -6.20 0.29 14.36
C GLU A 100 -6.09 1.82 14.20
N LYS A 101 -5.15 2.40 14.95
CA LYS A 101 -4.93 3.86 15.02
C LYS A 101 -3.63 4.30 14.38
N THR A 102 -2.72 3.36 14.17
CA THR A 102 -1.43 3.58 13.54
C THR A 102 -1.10 2.40 12.64
N ALA A 103 -0.35 2.65 11.58
CA ALA A 103 0.08 1.64 10.63
C ALA A 103 1.34 2.06 9.91
N SER A 104 2.13 1.08 9.48
CA SER A 104 3.29 1.25 8.63
C SER A 104 2.96 0.84 7.18
N MET A 105 3.37 1.68 6.23
CA MET A 105 3.33 1.40 4.78
C MET A 105 4.72 1.13 4.16
N CYS A 106 5.79 1.35 4.92
CA CYS A 106 7.16 1.25 4.42
C CYS A 106 7.67 -0.19 4.49
N TRP A 107 7.75 -0.88 3.35
CA TRP A 107 8.23 -2.24 3.28
C TRP A 107 9.70 -2.33 3.68
N ALA A 108 10.06 -3.35 4.48
CA ALA A 108 11.45 -3.64 4.83
C ALA A 108 12.30 -4.05 3.60
N GLY A 109 11.66 -4.39 2.48
CA GLY A 109 12.31 -4.84 1.26
C GLY A 109 12.71 -6.31 1.29
N THR A 110 13.47 -6.72 0.27
CA THR A 110 14.02 -8.08 0.19
C THR A 110 15.25 -8.10 -0.72
N THR A 111 16.10 -9.12 -0.54
CA THR A 111 17.14 -9.48 -1.52
C THR A 111 16.72 -10.62 -2.44
N ASP A 112 15.53 -11.20 -2.20
CA ASP A 112 15.03 -12.31 -2.98
C ASP A 112 14.55 -11.86 -4.36
N SER A 113 14.60 -12.79 -5.30
CA SER A 113 14.11 -12.57 -6.66
C SER A 113 12.58 -12.52 -6.75
N ARG A 114 11.84 -12.84 -5.68
CA ARG A 114 10.38 -12.86 -5.63
C ARG A 114 9.85 -12.43 -4.27
N ALA A 115 8.78 -11.65 -4.25
CA ALA A 115 7.99 -11.36 -3.07
C ALA A 115 6.49 -11.38 -3.39
N GLY A 116 5.67 -11.83 -2.43
CA GLY A 116 4.23 -11.96 -2.59
C GLY A 116 3.49 -11.20 -1.50
N PHE A 117 2.44 -10.48 -1.91
CA PHE A 117 1.54 -9.74 -1.02
C PHE A 117 0.12 -10.19 -1.28
N SER A 118 -0.60 -10.55 -0.22
CA SER A 118 -2.04 -10.77 -0.29
C SER A 118 -2.72 -9.54 0.31
N LEU A 119 -3.42 -8.78 -0.51
CA LEU A 119 -4.07 -7.52 -0.14
C LEU A 119 -5.57 -7.75 0.02
N THR A 120 -6.12 -7.26 1.11
CA THR A 120 -7.57 -7.15 1.31
C THR A 120 -7.97 -5.69 1.21
N THR A 121 -9.03 -5.42 0.46
CA THR A 121 -9.58 -4.08 0.25
C THR A 121 -11.03 -4.06 0.71
N THR A 122 -11.39 -3.06 1.50
CA THR A 122 -12.77 -2.81 1.94
C THR A 122 -13.12 -1.35 1.76
N VAL A 123 -14.37 -1.10 1.35
CA VAL A 123 -14.98 0.24 1.34
C VAL A 123 -15.66 0.48 2.68
N PHE A 124 -15.41 1.61 3.31
CA PHE A 124 -16.08 2.03 4.55
C PHE A 124 -16.76 3.39 4.36
N ALA A 125 -17.80 3.64 5.15
CA ALA A 125 -18.51 4.92 5.13
C ALA A 125 -17.60 6.05 5.64
N ASP A 126 -17.62 7.17 4.93
CA ASP A 126 -16.82 8.35 5.26
C ASP A 126 -17.60 9.63 4.93
N GLU A 127 -16.97 10.79 5.05
CA GLU A 127 -17.51 12.06 4.59
C GLU A 127 -16.56 12.70 3.56
N ASP A 128 -17.14 13.42 2.59
CA ASP A 128 -16.34 14.24 1.67
C ASP A 128 -15.83 15.52 2.36
N MET A 129 -15.03 16.33 1.65
CA MET A 129 -14.51 17.60 2.18
C MET A 129 -15.60 18.64 2.53
N ALA A 130 -16.84 18.45 2.06
CA ALA A 130 -17.98 19.30 2.37
C ALA A 130 -18.86 18.72 3.50
N GLY A 131 -18.47 17.58 4.09
CA GLY A 131 -19.21 16.91 5.16
C GLY A 131 -20.41 16.09 4.67
N ASN A 132 -20.51 15.81 3.37
CA ASN A 132 -21.57 14.94 2.85
C ASN A 132 -21.17 13.47 3.00
N PRO A 133 -22.14 12.56 3.25
CA PRO A 133 -21.88 11.13 3.24
C PRO A 133 -21.17 10.68 1.96
N SER A 134 -20.08 9.97 2.16
CA SER A 134 -19.19 9.47 1.14
C SER A 134 -18.70 8.07 1.53
N HIS A 135 -17.63 7.62 0.88
CA HIS A 135 -16.95 6.40 1.21
C HIS A 135 -15.44 6.62 1.14
N SER A 136 -14.69 5.75 1.79
CA SER A 136 -13.24 5.66 1.66
C SER A 136 -12.83 4.21 1.54
N ILE A 137 -11.60 3.98 1.10
CA ILE A 137 -11.05 2.64 0.95
C ILE A 137 -9.95 2.42 1.98
N ARG A 138 -9.99 1.23 2.60
CA ARG A 138 -8.87 0.67 3.34
C ARG A 138 -8.32 -0.52 2.56
N VAL A 139 -7.01 -0.56 2.40
CA VAL A 139 -6.29 -1.67 1.79
C VAL A 139 -5.11 -2.08 2.68
N TRP A 140 -5.00 -3.36 2.99
CA TRP A 140 -3.96 -3.87 3.89
C TRP A 140 -3.46 -5.25 3.46
N ALA A 141 -2.21 -5.56 3.83
CA ALA A 141 -1.63 -6.88 3.65
C ALA A 141 -2.18 -7.88 4.68
N SER A 142 -2.60 -9.07 4.25
CA SER A 142 -2.95 -10.18 5.14
C SER A 142 -2.50 -11.48 4.46
N PRO A 143 -1.38 -12.09 4.87
CA PRO A 143 -0.61 -11.81 6.09
C PRO A 143 0.12 -10.46 6.09
N GLN A 144 0.33 -9.91 7.28
CA GLN A 144 1.15 -8.71 7.51
C GLN A 144 2.62 -9.01 7.19
N VAL A 145 3.34 -8.03 6.64
CA VAL A 145 4.74 -8.21 6.21
C VAL A 145 5.69 -7.39 7.07
N ASP A 146 7.00 -7.62 6.92
CA ASP A 146 7.99 -6.83 7.64
C ASP A 146 8.10 -5.41 7.08
N VAL A 147 8.31 -4.44 7.96
CA VAL A 147 8.31 -3.01 7.65
C VAL A 147 9.51 -2.31 8.27
N VAL A 148 9.88 -1.16 7.71
CA VAL A 148 10.93 -0.30 8.27
C VAL A 148 10.52 0.18 9.66
N ALA A 149 11.38 -0.03 10.65
CA ALA A 149 11.11 0.36 12.04
C ALA A 149 10.93 1.88 12.17
N GLY A 150 9.93 2.30 12.96
CA GLY A 150 9.67 3.72 13.24
C GLY A 150 8.95 4.47 12.12
N THR A 151 8.32 3.76 11.18
CA THR A 151 7.57 4.36 10.05
C THR A 151 6.06 4.37 10.24
N ASP A 152 5.59 4.17 11.47
CA ASP A 152 4.17 4.19 11.79
C ASP A 152 3.58 5.59 11.59
N SER A 153 2.44 5.63 10.89
CA SER A 153 1.65 6.83 10.63
C SER A 153 0.26 6.67 11.23
N THR A 154 -0.36 7.76 11.66
CA THR A 154 -1.74 7.76 12.13
C THR A 154 -2.69 7.35 11.01
N THR A 155 -3.59 6.41 11.30
CA THR A 155 -4.61 5.94 10.36
C THR A 155 -5.96 6.59 10.64
N TYR A 156 -6.79 6.69 9.60
CA TYR A 156 -8.21 6.97 9.75
C TYR A 156 -9.01 5.72 9.41
N ALA A 157 -9.77 5.21 10.39
CA ALA A 157 -10.44 3.91 10.32
C ALA A 157 -9.50 2.79 9.80
N GLY A 158 -8.24 2.76 10.25
CA GLY A 158 -7.24 1.79 9.82
C GLY A 158 -6.68 1.98 8.41
N GLY A 159 -7.17 2.94 7.63
CA GLY A 159 -6.66 3.28 6.31
C GLY A 159 -5.56 4.34 6.34
N LEU A 160 -4.71 4.31 5.32
CA LEU A 160 -3.73 5.36 5.01
C LEU A 160 -4.06 5.94 3.63
N GLY A 161 -3.81 7.25 3.48
CA GLY A 161 -3.99 7.96 2.22
C GLY A 161 -2.90 9.00 2.03
N ALA A 162 -2.52 9.26 0.78
CA ALA A 162 -1.47 10.21 0.44
C ALA A 162 -1.92 11.16 -0.69
N GLN A 163 -1.52 12.42 -0.59
CA GLN A 163 -1.67 13.44 -1.66
C GLN A 163 -0.35 13.77 -2.36
N SER A 164 0.76 13.30 -1.78
CA SER A 164 2.13 13.50 -2.22
C SER A 164 2.91 12.20 -2.05
N TYR A 165 4.10 12.13 -2.62
CA TYR A 165 5.00 11.01 -2.37
C TYR A 165 5.36 10.92 -0.88
N LEU A 166 5.27 9.70 -0.35
CA LEU A 166 5.60 9.37 1.02
C LEU A 166 7.07 9.00 1.14
N HIS A 167 7.69 9.38 2.26
CA HIS A 167 9.05 9.02 2.57
C HIS A 167 9.09 7.80 3.49
N CYS A 168 9.93 6.87 3.09
CA CYS A 168 10.45 5.72 3.79
C CYS A 168 11.99 5.77 3.57
#